data_AF-A0A935K7P3-F1
#
_entry.id   AF-A0A935K7P3-F1
#
_cell.length_a   1.000
_cell.length_b   1.000
_cell.length_c   1.000
_cell.angle_alpha   90.00
_cell.angle_beta   90.00
_cell.angle_gamma   90.00
#
_symmetry.space_group_name_H-M   'P 1'
#
loop_
_entity.id
_entity.type
_entity.pdbx_description
1 polymer ?
#
loop_
_entity_poly.entity_id
_entity_poly.type
_entity_poly.pdbx_seq_one_letter_code
_entity_poly.pdbx_strand_id
1 'polypeptide(L)'
;MNYAEFENGDETKSSSTTFGVVVDANYHFKALNSVSPYVELNVNFGSYSRNITETVEGITTETDYTGSRVGAGVNFGFDWYFTEGLSLGGKYTLGFRSLGKPDAKSGNVTVEGPSSSGFGIGSASVILNVHF
;
A
#
# COMPACT_ATOMS: atom_id res chain seq x y z
N MET A 1 0.25 -10.77 5.00
CA MET A 1 -0.44 -12.07 4.86
C MET A 1 -1.72 -11.98 5.67
N ASN A 2 -2.87 -12.22 5.05
CA ASN A 2 -4.16 -12.30 5.72
C ASN A 2 -4.61 -13.76 5.71
N TYR A 3 -5.16 -14.23 6.83
CA TYR A 3 -5.66 -15.58 7.03
C TYR A 3 -7.05 -15.51 7.66
N ALA A 4 -7.98 -16.26 7.09
CA ALA A 4 -9.29 -16.49 7.67
C ALA A 4 -9.60 -17.99 7.60
N GLU A 5 -10.10 -18.54 8.70
CA GLU A 5 -10.53 -19.93 8.84
C GLU A 5 -12.00 -19.92 9.28
N PHE A 6 -12.81 -20.77 8.66
CA PHE A 6 -14.23 -20.88 8.92
C PHE A 6 -14.54 -22.16 9.68
N GLU A 7 -15.66 -22.19 10.41
CA GLU A 7 -16.05 -23.30 11.30
C GLU A 7 -16.21 -24.65 10.57
N ASN A 8 -16.40 -24.63 9.24
CA ASN A 8 -16.52 -25.81 8.39
C ASN A 8 -15.18 -26.36 7.88
N GLY A 9 -14.05 -25.75 8.27
CA GLY A 9 -12.71 -26.13 7.80
C GLY A 9 -12.30 -25.47 6.48
N ASP A 10 -13.13 -24.57 5.93
CA ASP A 10 -12.73 -23.73 4.80
C ASP A 10 -11.69 -22.71 5.26
N GLU A 11 -10.72 -22.41 4.40
CA GLU A 11 -9.68 -21.42 4.67
C GLU A 11 -9.43 -20.49 3.49
N THR A 12 -9.11 -19.23 3.78
CA THR A 12 -8.66 -18.26 2.80
C THR A 12 -7.34 -17.64 3.25
N LYS A 13 -6.29 -17.87 2.47
CA LYS A 13 -4.98 -17.25 2.63
C LYS A 13 -4.78 -16.24 1.53
N SER A 14 -4.32 -15.04 1.89
CA SER A 14 -3.96 -14.02 0.91
C SER A 14 -2.62 -13.39 1.21
N SER A 15 -1.75 -13.42 0.21
CA SER A 15 -0.47 -12.71 0.21
C SER A 15 -0.48 -11.65 -0.89
N SER A 16 0.12 -10.50 -0.62
CA SER A 16 0.23 -9.42 -1.60
C SER A 16 1.60 -8.76 -1.50
N THR A 17 2.23 -8.62 -2.65
CA THR A 17 3.45 -7.84 -2.84
C THR A 17 3.12 -6.64 -3.70
N THR A 18 3.69 -5.49 -3.37
CA THR A 18 3.56 -4.33 -4.23
C THR A 18 4.90 -3.63 -4.38
N PHE A 19 5.20 -3.26 -5.61
CA PHE A 19 6.39 -2.52 -5.97
C PHE A 19 5.98 -1.32 -6.80
N GLY A 20 6.65 -0.19 -6.63
CA GLY A 20 6.34 0.99 -7.41
C GLY A 20 7.24 2.16 -7.10
N VAL A 21 7.00 3.23 -7.85
CA VAL A 21 7.66 4.52 -7.68
C VAL A 21 6.63 5.52 -7.19
N VAL A 22 7.10 6.45 -6.36
CA VAL A 22 6.32 7.55 -5.83
C VAL A 22 7.09 8.82 -6.11
N VAL A 23 6.37 9.85 -6.58
CA VAL A 23 6.90 11.21 -6.70
C VAL A 23 6.16 12.06 -5.69
N ASP A 24 6.93 12.73 -4.85
CA ASP A 24 6.44 13.51 -3.72
C ASP A 24 6.86 14.98 -3.86
N ALA A 25 5.91 15.89 -3.66
CA ALA A 25 6.15 17.32 -3.52
C ALA A 25 5.87 17.71 -2.06
N ASN A 26 6.93 18.00 -1.32
CA ASN A 26 6.90 18.27 0.11
C ASN A 26 7.03 19.76 0.40
N TYR A 27 6.21 20.27 1.32
CA TYR A 27 6.36 21.59 1.91
C TYR A 27 6.47 21.49 3.43
N HIS A 28 7.66 21.75 3.94
CA HIS A 28 7.95 21.76 5.37
C HIS A 28 7.70 23.14 5.96
N PHE A 29 6.98 23.17 7.08
CA PHE A 29 6.84 24.37 7.89
C PHE A 29 8.10 24.60 8.72
N LYS A 30 8.28 25.81 9.23
CA LYS A 30 9.42 26.12 10.11
C LYS A 30 9.39 25.22 11.35
N ALA A 31 10.51 24.58 11.63
CA ALA A 31 10.65 23.71 12.80
C ALA A 31 10.46 24.50 14.10
N LEU A 32 9.69 23.93 15.02
CA LEU A 32 9.47 24.40 16.39
C LEU A 32 9.92 23.26 17.33
N ASN A 33 10.92 23.52 18.18
CA ASN A 33 11.47 22.52 19.10
C ASN A 33 11.93 21.21 18.40
N SER A 34 12.66 21.35 17.29
CA SER A 34 13.13 20.22 16.46
C SER A 34 12.02 19.36 15.86
N VAL A 35 10.77 19.83 15.86
CA VAL A 35 9.66 19.20 15.15
C VAL A 35 9.24 20.09 13.98
N SER A 36 9.27 19.53 12.78
CA SER A 36 8.89 20.20 11.54
C SER A 36 7.64 19.54 10.95
N PRO A 37 6.45 20.13 11.13
CA PRO A 37 5.26 19.69 10.41
C PRO A 37 5.46 19.88 8.90
N TYR A 38 4.79 19.07 8.09
CA TYR A 38 4.78 19.22 6.64
C TYR A 38 3.48 18.76 6.00
N VAL A 39 3.26 19.25 4.79
CA VAL A 39 2.25 18.73 3.87
C VAL A 39 2.94 18.24 2.60
N GLU A 40 2.44 17.13 2.05
CA GLU A 40 3.04 16.46 0.90
C GLU A 40 1.95 16.11 -0.10
N LEU A 41 2.14 16.42 -1.38
CA LEU A 41 1.37 15.83 -2.46
C LEU A 41 2.15 14.66 -3.02
N ASN A 42 1.50 13.50 -3.16
CA ASN A 42 2.10 12.31 -3.75
C ASN A 42 1.32 11.84 -4.97
N VAL A 43 2.06 11.33 -5.96
CA VAL A 43 1.52 10.51 -7.04
C VAL A 43 2.34 9.23 -7.09
N ASN A 44 1.67 8.08 -7.10
CA ASN A 44 2.32 6.77 -7.13
C ASN A 44 1.84 5.95 -8.31
N PHE A 45 2.78 5.20 -8.88
CA PHE A 45 2.53 4.19 -9.89
C PHE A 45 3.30 2.93 -9.53
N GLY A 46 2.68 1.76 -9.69
CA GLY A 46 3.37 0.52 -9.40
C GLY A 46 2.67 -0.71 -9.91
N SER A 47 3.33 -1.84 -9.74
CA SER A 47 2.77 -3.15 -10.01
C SER A 47 2.47 -3.83 -8.68
N TYR A 48 1.35 -4.56 -8.62
CA TYR A 48 1.01 -5.41 -7.51
C TYR A 48 0.86 -6.85 -7.98
N SER A 49 1.24 -7.77 -7.10
CA SER A 49 0.98 -9.19 -7.24
C SER A 49 0.26 -9.65 -5.99
N ARG A 50 -0.81 -10.41 -6.13
CA ARG A 50 -1.58 -10.97 -5.03
C ARG A 50 -1.87 -12.43 -5.31
N ASN A 51 -1.54 -13.30 -4.38
CA ASN A 51 -1.91 -14.70 -4.40
C ASN A 51 -3.05 -14.91 -3.39
N ILE A 52 -4.08 -15.65 -3.81
CA ILE A 52 -5.19 -16.09 -2.96
C ILE A 52 -5.27 -17.62 -3.05
N THR A 53 -5.15 -18.27 -1.90
CA THR A 53 -5.39 -19.70 -1.74
C THR A 53 -6.70 -19.87 -0.98
N GLU A 54 -7.69 -20.50 -1.61
CA GLU A 54 -8.98 -20.80 -1.01
C GLU A 54 -9.14 -22.32 -0.94
N THR A 55 -9.46 -22.84 0.24
CA THR A 55 -9.88 -24.23 0.44
C THR A 55 -11.37 -24.22 0.74
N VAL A 56 -12.17 -24.84 -0.13
CA VAL A 56 -13.62 -24.98 0.03
C VAL A 56 -13.96 -26.46 -0.08
N GLU A 57 -14.63 -27.01 0.94
CA GLU A 57 -15.01 -28.43 0.98
C GLU A 57 -13.81 -29.39 0.74
N GLY A 58 -12.62 -29.01 1.21
CA GLY A 58 -11.38 -29.79 1.06
C GLY A 58 -10.70 -29.65 -0.32
N ILE A 59 -11.22 -28.81 -1.22
CA ILE A 59 -10.60 -28.49 -2.51
C ILE A 59 -9.85 -27.17 -2.40
N THR A 60 -8.53 -27.22 -2.57
CA THR A 60 -7.68 -26.02 -2.58
C THR A 60 -7.53 -25.47 -4.00
N THR A 61 -7.88 -24.20 -4.19
CA THR A 61 -7.70 -23.43 -5.42
C THR A 61 -6.74 -22.28 -5.17
N GLU A 62 -5.75 -22.13 -6.04
CA GLU A 62 -4.86 -20.97 -6.05
C GLU A 62 -5.21 -20.04 -7.20
N THR A 63 -5.30 -18.75 -6.90
CA THR A 63 -5.50 -17.69 -7.88
C THR A 63 -4.46 -16.60 -7.72
N ASP A 64 -3.69 -16.38 -8.77
CA ASP A 64 -2.71 -15.30 -8.85
C ASP A 64 -3.29 -14.10 -9.59
N TYR A 65 -3.14 -12.93 -8.99
CA TYR A 65 -3.51 -11.64 -9.57
C TYR A 65 -2.26 -10.81 -9.81
N THR A 66 -2.07 -10.33 -11.02
CA THR A 66 -1.00 -9.39 -11.36
C THR A 66 -1.55 -8.20 -12.12
N GLY A 67 -1.21 -6.99 -11.68
CA GLY A 67 -1.70 -5.79 -12.33
C GLY A 67 -0.96 -4.53 -11.91
N SER A 68 -1.42 -3.41 -12.46
CA SER A 68 -0.88 -2.09 -12.15
C SER A 68 -1.80 -1.30 -11.23
N ARG A 69 -1.20 -0.42 -10.43
CA ARG A 69 -1.87 0.55 -9.57
C ARG A 69 -1.40 1.95 -9.91
N VAL A 70 -2.34 2.88 -9.86
CA VAL A 70 -2.09 4.32 -9.82
C VAL A 70 -2.71 4.88 -8.55
N GLY A 71 -2.08 5.88 -7.96
CA GLY A 71 -2.63 6.57 -6.82
C GLY A 71 -2.15 8.00 -6.75
N ALA A 72 -2.91 8.81 -6.05
CA ALA A 72 -2.53 10.17 -5.70
C ALA A 72 -3.07 10.48 -4.32
N GLY A 73 -2.39 11.35 -3.59
CA GLY A 73 -2.84 11.71 -2.24
C GLY A 73 -2.20 12.97 -1.71
N VAL A 74 -2.77 13.42 -0.60
CA VAL A 74 -2.22 14.44 0.26
C VAL A 74 -1.76 13.74 1.53
N ASN A 75 -0.57 14.07 2.00
CA ASN A 75 -0.07 13.60 3.28
C ASN A 75 0.13 14.77 4.22
N PHE A 76 -0.10 14.46 5.49
CA PHE A 76 0.17 15.33 6.62
C PHE A 76 1.16 14.59 7.49
N GLY A 77 2.22 15.28 7.89
CA GLY A 77 3.24 14.65 8.71
C GLY A 77 4.00 15.61 9.56
N PHE A 78 4.91 15.06 10.34
CA PHE A 78 5.91 15.79 11.08
C PHE A 78 7.23 15.03 11.04
N ASP A 79 8.34 15.74 11.09
CA ASP A 79 9.68 15.19 11.30
C ASP A 79 10.23 15.69 12.64
N TRP A 80 10.65 14.78 13.50
CA TRP A 80 11.38 15.08 14.72
C TRP A 80 12.88 14.84 14.51
N TYR A 81 13.65 15.91 14.58
CA TYR A 81 15.10 15.91 14.42
C TYR A 81 15.76 15.63 15.77
N PHE A 82 16.15 14.39 15.99
CA PHE A 82 16.88 13.98 17.19
C PHE A 82 18.40 14.13 17.03
N THR A 83 18.90 14.26 15.80
CA THR A 83 20.26 14.71 15.45
C THR A 83 20.22 15.66 14.25
N GLU A 84 21.34 16.29 13.92
CA GLU A 84 21.44 17.20 12.75
C GLU A 84 21.31 16.47 11.40
N GLY A 85 21.62 15.17 11.35
CA GLY A 85 21.60 14.37 10.12
C GLY A 85 20.47 13.35 10.03
N LEU A 86 19.65 13.20 11.07
CA LEU A 86 18.58 12.19 11.12
C LEU A 86 17.30 12.78 11.68
N SER A 87 16.17 12.36 11.11
CA SER A 87 14.85 12.65 11.68
C SER A 87 13.97 11.42 11.70
N LEU A 88 13.13 11.33 12.73
CA LEU A 88 12.06 10.35 12.82
C LEU A 88 10.74 11.06 12.60
N GLY A 89 9.99 10.65 11.59
CA GLY A 89 8.75 11.29 11.20
C GLY A 89 7.55 10.37 11.26
N GLY A 90 6.38 10.97 11.52
CA GLY A 90 5.08 10.34 11.35
C GLY A 90 4.40 10.95 10.12
N LYS A 91 3.80 10.09 9.28
CA LYS A 91 3.03 10.51 8.10
C LYS A 91 1.66 9.86 8.10
N TYR A 92 0.65 10.65 7.78
CA TYR A 92 -0.70 10.18 7.51
C TYR A 92 -1.10 10.59 6.09
N THR A 93 -1.45 9.61 5.27
CA THR A 93 -1.86 9.82 3.88
C THR A 93 -3.38 9.77 3.77
N LEU A 94 -3.97 10.77 3.12
CA LEU A 94 -5.33 10.71 2.58
C LEU A 94 -5.22 10.68 1.06
N GLY A 95 -5.64 9.57 0.46
CA GLY A 95 -5.44 9.37 -0.96
C GLY A 95 -6.56 8.62 -1.67
N PHE A 96 -6.41 8.64 -2.98
CA PHE A 96 -7.10 7.82 -3.94
C PHE A 96 -6.15 6.77 -4.50
N ARG A 97 -6.66 5.56 -4.71
CA ARG A 97 -5.96 4.49 -5.44
C ARG A 97 -6.91 3.87 -6.43
N SER A 98 -6.43 3.65 -7.64
CA SER A 98 -7.07 2.82 -8.65
C SER A 98 -6.18 1.63 -8.94
N LEU A 99 -6.77 0.46 -8.88
CA LEU A 99 -6.23 -0.79 -9.37
C LEU A 99 -6.82 -1.00 -10.77
N GLY A 100 -5.94 -1.11 -11.76
CA GLY A 100 -6.34 -1.54 -13.10
C GLY A 100 -6.94 -2.95 -13.06
N LYS A 101 -7.47 -3.41 -14.19
CA LYS A 101 -7.94 -4.79 -14.34
C LYS A 101 -6.71 -5.73 -14.30
N PRO A 102 -6.49 -6.48 -13.22
CA PRO A 102 -5.36 -7.39 -13.16
C PRO A 102 -5.63 -8.61 -14.04
N ASP A 103 -4.57 -9.28 -14.49
CA ASP A 103 -4.70 -10.65 -14.95
C ASP A 103 -4.93 -11.56 -13.74
N ALA A 104 -5.96 -12.41 -13.81
CA ALA A 104 -6.29 -13.42 -12.82
C ALA A 104 -6.02 -14.80 -13.40
N LYS A 105 -5.08 -15.54 -12.81
CA LYS A 105 -4.67 -16.86 -13.26
C LYS A 105 -5.07 -17.92 -12.23
N SER A 106 -5.84 -18.91 -12.66
CA SER A 106 -6.16 -20.11 -11.87
C SER A 106 -5.85 -21.36 -12.71
N GLY A 107 -4.85 -22.14 -12.28
CA GLY A 107 -4.30 -23.23 -13.09
C GLY A 107 -3.75 -22.74 -14.44
N ASN A 108 -4.26 -23.31 -15.54
CA ASN A 108 -3.86 -22.95 -16.91
C ASN A 108 -4.79 -21.89 -17.56
N VAL A 109 -5.76 -21.37 -16.81
CA VAL A 109 -6.71 -20.38 -17.32
C VAL A 109 -6.32 -19.00 -16.81
N THR A 110 -6.14 -18.06 -17.73
CA THR A 110 -5.97 -16.63 -17.42
C THR A 110 -7.21 -15.88 -17.89
N VAL A 111 -7.82 -15.12 -16.98
CA VAL A 111 -8.96 -14.24 -17.25
C VAL A 111 -8.68 -12.84 -16.74
N GLU A 112 -9.45 -11.87 -17.21
CA GLU A 112 -9.39 -10.51 -16.68
C GLU A 112 -10.06 -10.45 -15.29
N GLY A 113 -9.31 -10.01 -14.30
CA GLY A 113 -9.79 -9.82 -12.93
C GLY A 113 -10.47 -8.46 -12.73
N PRO A 114 -11.10 -8.26 -11.55
CA PRO A 114 -11.85 -7.04 -11.28
C PRO A 114 -10.94 -5.83 -11.07
N SER A 115 -11.28 -4.70 -11.69
CA SER A 115 -10.74 -3.39 -11.30
C SER A 115 -11.37 -2.90 -10.01
N SER A 116 -10.62 -2.16 -9.20
CA SER A 116 -11.18 -1.50 -8.02
C SER A 116 -10.59 -0.11 -7.84
N SER A 117 -11.37 0.80 -7.28
CA SER A 117 -10.90 2.13 -6.90
C SER A 117 -11.41 2.47 -5.50
N GLY A 118 -10.65 3.28 -4.77
CA GLY A 118 -10.99 3.67 -3.41
C GLY A 118 -10.50 5.06 -3.09
N PHE A 119 -11.32 5.80 -2.34
CA PHE A 119 -11.01 7.10 -1.75
C PHE A 119 -10.85 6.96 -0.25
N GLY A 120 -10.06 7.84 0.38
CA GLY A 120 -9.90 7.86 1.84
C GLY A 120 -9.02 6.73 2.34
N ILE A 121 -8.05 6.30 1.53
CA ILE A 121 -7.10 5.25 1.92
C ILE A 121 -6.14 5.87 2.93
N GLY A 122 -6.53 5.83 4.20
CA GLY A 122 -5.78 6.32 5.34
C GLY A 122 -4.65 5.37 5.68
N SER A 123 -3.41 5.72 5.36
CA SER A 123 -2.24 4.99 5.87
C SER A 123 -1.44 5.87 6.80
N ALA A 124 -1.21 5.37 8.02
CA ALA A 124 -0.23 5.92 8.93
C ALA A 124 1.10 5.17 8.73
N SER A 125 2.20 5.91 8.67
CA SER A 125 3.55 5.35 8.56
C SER A 125 4.54 6.11 9.42
N VAL A 126 5.57 5.39 9.91
CA VAL A 126 6.74 5.97 10.57
C VAL A 126 7.91 5.93 9.57
N ILE A 127 8.64 7.03 9.46
CA ILE A 127 9.70 7.21 8.48
C ILE A 127 10.97 7.64 9.21
N LEU A 128 12.10 6.99 8.92
CA LEU A 128 13.42 7.45 9.33
C LEU A 128 14.08 8.11 8.13
N ASN A 129 14.34 9.41 8.21
CA ASN A 129 14.99 10.18 7.15
C ASN A 129 16.46 10.44 7.49
N VAL A 130 17.32 10.34 6.47
CA VAL A 130 18.73 10.74 6.53
C VAL A 130 18.92 12.00 5.71
N HIS A 131 19.48 13.04 6.34
CA HIS A 131 19.75 14.33 5.74
C HIS A 131 21.26 14.47 5.51
N PHE A 132 21.66 15.04 4.37
CA PHE A 132 23.06 15.24 3.97
C PHE A 132 23.36 16.73 3.78
#